data_AF-A0A3D3BAS7-F1
#
_entry.id   AF-A0A3D3BAS7-F1
#
_cell.length_a   1.000
_cell.length_b   1.000
_cell.length_c   1.000
_cell.angle_alpha   90.00
_cell.angle_beta   90.00
_cell.angle_gamma   90.00
#
_symmetry.space_group_name_H-M   'P 1'
#
loop_
_entity.id
_entity.type
_entity.pdbx_description
1 polymer ?
#
loop_
_entity_poly.entity_id
_entity_poly.type
_entity_poly.pdbx_seq_one_letter_code
_entity_poly.pdbx_strand_id
1 'polypeptide(L)'
;VLMTGILESKDWQMANLPNDLRLSFIVRNGLVNKPEEYIKGIYSNARKFAAKHGAWVVRLGVGGTGYAPNYRIEFATSPEEATREAIESGLKGDAYVPALEALTAANTMYGGTSHKVLKHGLADDKWSSVTDNEEDIRAILQIFVDQRAAQRRKD
;
A
#
# COMPACT_ATOMS: atom_id res chain seq x y z
N VAL A 1 -6.10 29.27 32.03
CA VAL A 1 -5.38 29.65 30.80
C VAL A 1 -5.27 28.40 29.93
N LEU A 2 -6.11 28.30 28.91
CA LEU A 2 -6.18 27.16 28.00
C LEU A 2 -4.99 27.23 27.02
N MET A 3 -4.07 26.28 27.09
CA MET A 3 -3.04 26.09 26.06
C MET A 3 -3.64 25.29 24.91
N THR A 4 -4.26 25.98 23.96
CA THR A 4 -4.53 25.46 22.62
C THR A 4 -3.21 25.46 21.85
N GLY A 5 -2.49 24.34 21.89
CA GLY A 5 -1.39 24.08 20.98
C GLY A 5 -1.94 23.87 19.58
N ILE A 6 -1.86 24.93 18.76
CA ILE A 6 -2.08 24.86 17.33
C ILE A 6 -0.98 23.96 16.77
N LEU A 7 -1.36 22.77 16.31
CA LEU A 7 -0.53 21.93 15.46
C LEU A 7 -0.26 22.74 14.18
N GLU A 8 0.91 23.35 14.10
CA GLU A 8 1.45 23.87 12.84
C GLU A 8 1.41 22.72 11.82
N SER A 9 0.55 22.86 10.81
CA SER A 9 0.57 22.01 9.65
C SER A 9 1.90 22.25 8.94
N LYS A 10 2.90 21.42 9.24
CA LYS A 10 4.08 21.29 8.38
C LYS A 10 3.55 20.80 7.04
N ASP A 11 3.49 21.70 6.07
CA ASP A 11 3.30 21.39 4.66
C ASP A 11 4.51 20.55 4.19
N TRP A 12 4.50 19.26 4.54
CA TRP A 12 5.43 18.29 4.01
C TRP A 12 5.08 18.14 2.53
N GLN A 13 5.81 18.84 1.68
CA GLN A 13 5.88 18.47 0.27
C GLN A 13 6.41 17.03 0.23
N MET A 14 5.57 16.09 -0.21
CA MET A 14 5.89 14.67 -0.43
C MET A 14 7.06 14.43 -1.41
N ALA A 15 7.68 15.50 -1.93
CA ALA A 15 8.82 15.48 -2.84
C ALA A 15 10.08 14.82 -2.25
N ASN A 16 10.18 14.61 -0.94
CA ASN A 16 11.34 14.02 -0.26
C ASN A 16 10.97 12.85 0.68
N LEU A 17 10.11 11.94 0.24
CA LEU A 17 9.91 10.70 1.00
C LEU A 17 11.17 9.84 0.96
N PRO A 18 11.52 9.16 2.07
CA PRO A 18 12.64 8.23 2.08
C PRO A 18 12.42 7.11 1.04
N ASN A 19 13.51 6.64 0.44
CA ASN A 19 13.45 5.57 -0.54
C ASN A 19 12.93 4.26 0.07
N ASP A 20 13.08 4.04 1.36
CA ASP A 20 12.59 2.89 2.13
C ASP A 20 11.28 3.19 2.89
N LEU A 21 10.39 3.97 2.28
CA LEU A 21 9.10 4.35 2.85
C LEU A 21 8.24 3.14 3.28
N ARG A 22 7.77 3.18 4.52
CA ARG A 22 6.84 2.20 5.12
C ARG A 22 5.51 2.84 5.54
N LEU A 23 4.46 2.03 5.61
CA LEU A 23 3.14 2.41 6.11
C LEU A 23 3.19 2.99 7.52
N SER A 24 4.03 2.43 8.39
CA SER A 24 4.19 2.92 9.76
C SER A 24 4.79 4.34 9.79
N PHE A 25 5.69 4.67 8.86
CA PHE A 25 6.29 5.99 8.77
C PHE A 25 5.26 7.05 8.38
N ILE A 26 4.47 6.80 7.34
CA ILE A 26 3.47 7.78 6.86
C ILE A 26 2.36 8.01 7.88
N VAL A 27 1.96 6.98 8.64
CA VAL A 27 0.95 7.10 9.69
C VAL A 27 1.50 7.89 10.88
N ARG A 28 2.70 7.53 11.38
CA ARG A 28 3.29 8.19 12.56
C ARG A 28 3.61 9.67 12.34
N ASN A 29 3.96 10.04 11.12
CA ASN A 29 4.32 11.41 10.77
C ASN A 29 3.13 12.23 10.25
N GLY A 30 1.90 11.69 10.29
CA GLY A 30 0.71 12.43 9.87
C GLY A 30 0.69 12.78 8.38
N LEU A 31 1.36 11.98 7.54
CA LEU A 31 1.50 12.23 6.10
C LEU A 31 0.30 11.71 5.30
N VAL A 32 -0.69 11.11 5.98
CA VAL A 32 -1.90 10.57 5.38
C VAL A 32 -3.13 11.19 6.02
N ASN A 33 -4.02 11.74 5.20
CA ASN A 33 -5.35 12.15 5.67
C ASN A 33 -6.21 10.91 5.95
N LYS A 34 -6.91 10.90 7.09
CA LYS A 34 -7.72 9.76 7.56
C LYS A 34 -6.94 8.43 7.53
N PRO A 35 -5.85 8.33 8.30
CA PRO A 35 -4.90 7.23 8.18
C PRO A 35 -5.54 5.85 8.45
N GLU A 36 -6.54 5.76 9.32
CA GLU A 36 -7.23 4.49 9.56
C GLU A 36 -8.03 4.02 8.33
N GLU A 37 -8.74 4.92 7.63
CA GLU A 37 -9.49 4.58 6.42
C GLU A 37 -8.54 4.12 5.31
N TYR A 38 -7.41 4.81 5.16
CA TYR A 38 -6.37 4.46 4.19
C TYR A 38 -5.80 3.06 4.43
N ILE A 39 -5.41 2.74 5.66
CA ILE A 39 -4.85 1.43 6.01
C ILE A 39 -5.90 0.32 5.82
N LYS A 40 -7.17 0.58 6.18
CA LYS A 40 -8.28 -0.36 5.94
C LYS A 40 -8.52 -0.60 4.45
N GLY A 41 -8.42 0.43 3.61
CA GLY A 41 -8.57 0.34 2.16
C GLY A 41 -7.47 -0.51 1.52
N ILE A 42 -6.21 -0.30 1.92
CA ILE A 42 -5.08 -1.16 1.51
C ILE A 42 -5.35 -2.61 1.90
N TYR A 43 -5.67 -2.84 3.17
CA TYR A 43 -5.88 -4.19 3.69
C TYR A 43 -7.00 -4.92 2.96
N SER A 44 -8.11 -4.25 2.66
CA SER A 44 -9.23 -4.81 1.90
C SER A 44 -8.80 -5.29 0.51
N ASN A 45 -8.03 -4.48 -0.23
CA ASN A 45 -7.53 -4.87 -1.54
C ASN A 45 -6.48 -5.98 -1.45
N ALA A 46 -5.61 -5.94 -0.44
CA ALA A 46 -4.63 -6.99 -0.17
C ALA A 46 -5.30 -8.34 0.12
N ARG A 47 -6.40 -8.35 0.88
CA ARG A 47 -7.18 -9.58 1.13
C ARG A 47 -7.84 -10.14 -0.13
N LYS A 48 -8.32 -9.29 -1.04
CA LYS A 48 -8.85 -9.72 -2.34
C LYS A 48 -7.76 -10.34 -3.21
N PHE A 49 -6.58 -9.72 -3.23
CA PHE A 49 -5.41 -10.27 -3.91
C PHE A 49 -5.01 -11.63 -3.31
N ALA A 50 -4.96 -11.71 -1.98
CA ALA A 50 -4.60 -12.94 -1.26
C ALA A 50 -5.51 -14.11 -1.56
N ALA A 51 -6.81 -13.85 -1.73
CA ALA A 51 -7.78 -14.89 -2.08
C ALA A 51 -7.51 -15.54 -3.44
N LYS A 52 -6.88 -14.81 -4.38
CA LYS A 52 -6.53 -15.31 -5.71
C LYS A 52 -5.09 -15.84 -5.79
N HIS A 53 -4.15 -15.22 -5.07
CA HIS A 53 -2.71 -15.40 -5.31
C HIS A 53 -1.92 -15.89 -4.08
N GLY A 54 -2.51 -15.90 -2.89
CA GLY A 54 -1.83 -16.29 -1.66
C GLY A 54 -1.06 -15.14 -1.00
N ALA A 55 0.18 -15.42 -0.57
CA ALA A 55 0.98 -14.47 0.20
C ALA A 55 1.31 -13.20 -0.59
N TRP A 56 1.22 -12.04 0.06
CA TRP A 56 1.34 -10.74 -0.58
C TRP A 56 2.18 -9.77 0.26
N VAL A 57 2.66 -8.73 -0.41
CA VAL A 57 3.27 -7.56 0.21
C VAL A 57 2.75 -6.29 -0.45
N VAL A 58 2.81 -5.18 0.27
CA VAL A 58 2.42 -3.85 -0.21
C VAL A 58 3.67 -3.01 -0.38
N ARG A 59 3.78 -2.32 -1.52
CA ARG A 59 4.82 -1.35 -1.79
C ARG A 59 4.20 0.02 -2.01
N LEU A 60 4.76 1.03 -1.35
CA LEU A 60 4.33 2.41 -1.48
C LEU A 60 5.05 3.11 -2.63
N GLY A 61 4.34 4.02 -3.30
CA GLY A 61 4.95 5.03 -4.14
C GLY A 61 5.64 6.08 -3.26
N VAL A 62 6.89 6.44 -3.61
CA VAL A 62 7.68 7.49 -2.96
C VAL A 62 7.67 8.80 -3.75
N GLY A 63 6.98 8.84 -4.90
CA GLY A 63 6.70 10.06 -5.67
C GLY A 63 5.23 10.52 -5.58
N GLY A 64 4.97 11.77 -5.98
CA GLY A 64 3.62 12.34 -6.13
C GLY A 64 3.35 13.61 -5.31
N THR A 65 2.16 14.19 -5.50
CA THR A 65 1.74 15.49 -4.92
C THR A 65 0.54 15.39 -3.97
N GLY A 66 0.22 14.20 -3.42
CA GLY A 66 -1.02 13.95 -2.65
C GLY A 66 -0.83 13.55 -1.18
N TYR A 67 -1.89 13.71 -0.38
CA TYR A 67 -1.99 13.34 1.06
C TYR A 67 -2.25 11.84 1.33
N ALA A 68 -1.98 10.97 0.36
CA ALA A 68 -2.13 9.53 0.48
C ALA A 68 -1.27 8.88 -0.62
N PRO A 69 -0.14 8.24 -0.28
CA PRO A 69 0.72 7.61 -1.27
C PRO A 69 -0.04 6.57 -2.09
N ASN A 70 0.25 6.50 -3.39
CA ASN A 70 -0.18 5.36 -4.20
C ASN A 70 0.51 4.09 -3.69
N TYR A 71 -0.05 2.94 -4.00
CA TYR A 71 0.52 1.66 -3.59
C TYR A 71 0.24 0.59 -4.63
N ARG A 72 1.02 -0.48 -4.55
CA ARG A 72 0.75 -1.72 -5.28
C ARG A 72 0.81 -2.91 -4.35
N ILE A 73 0.15 -3.97 -4.75
CA ILE A 73 0.15 -5.26 -4.05
C ILE A 73 0.93 -6.22 -4.93
N GLU A 74 1.97 -6.81 -4.37
CA GLU A 74 2.88 -7.73 -5.05
C GLU A 74 2.77 -9.13 -4.42
N PHE A 75 3.22 -10.14 -5.15
CA PHE A 75 3.48 -11.45 -4.57
C PHE A 75 4.58 -11.33 -3.51
N ALA A 76 4.41 -11.98 -2.36
CA ALA A 76 5.43 -11.97 -1.32
C ALA A 76 6.72 -12.69 -1.74
N THR A 77 6.61 -13.63 -2.68
CA THR A 77 7.73 -14.34 -3.29
C THR A 77 7.50 -14.33 -4.79
N SER A 78 8.53 -13.96 -5.56
CA SER A 78 8.47 -14.02 -7.01
C SER A 78 8.13 -15.45 -7.44
N PRO A 79 7.10 -15.65 -8.27
CA PRO A 79 6.81 -16.97 -8.81
C PRO A 79 7.97 -17.46 -9.69
N GLU A 80 8.03 -18.77 -9.90
CA GLU A 80 8.97 -19.39 -10.84
C GLU A 80 8.80 -18.81 -12.25
N GLU A 81 9.89 -18.76 -13.00
CA GLU A 81 9.87 -18.34 -14.39
C GLU A 81 8.99 -19.29 -15.21
N ALA A 82 8.12 -18.73 -16.03
CA ALA A 82 7.24 -19.49 -16.90
C ALA A 82 7.95 -19.82 -18.23
N THR A 83 7.69 -21.01 -18.76
CA THR A 83 8.12 -21.34 -20.13
C THR A 83 7.39 -20.47 -21.15
N ARG A 84 7.94 -20.37 -22.36
CA ARG A 84 7.32 -19.61 -23.44
C ARG A 84 5.90 -20.10 -23.74
N GLU A 85 5.70 -21.41 -23.78
CA GLU A 85 4.40 -22.02 -24.09
C GLU A 85 3.37 -21.69 -22.99
N ALA A 86 3.80 -21.71 -21.73
CA ALA A 86 2.95 -21.30 -20.61
C ALA A 86 2.58 -19.82 -20.74
N ILE A 87 3.53 -18.94 -21.05
CA ILE A 87 3.27 -17.52 -21.29
C ILE A 87 2.27 -17.33 -22.44
N GLU A 88 2.46 -18.00 -23.58
CA GLU A 88 1.55 -17.90 -24.73
C GLU A 88 0.13 -18.38 -24.41
N SER A 89 0.00 -19.46 -23.62
CA SER A 89 -1.29 -19.96 -23.13
C SER A 89 -1.95 -18.98 -22.15
N GLY A 90 -1.18 -18.41 -21.23
CA GLY A 90 -1.68 -17.41 -20.28
C GLY A 90 -2.12 -16.11 -20.94
N LEU A 91 -1.40 -15.64 -21.96
CA LEU A 91 -1.79 -14.45 -22.74
C LEU A 91 -3.08 -14.65 -23.54
N LYS A 92 -3.41 -15.87 -23.93
CA LYS A 92 -4.69 -16.23 -24.57
C LYS A 92 -5.83 -16.35 -23.55
N GLY A 93 -5.52 -16.40 -22.26
CA GLY A 93 -6.50 -16.60 -21.18
C GLY A 93 -6.84 -18.07 -20.94
N ASP A 94 -6.11 -19.01 -21.53
CA ASP A 94 -6.39 -20.44 -21.45
C ASP A 94 -5.87 -21.07 -20.14
N ALA A 95 -4.89 -20.43 -19.49
CA ALA A 95 -4.27 -20.92 -18.28
C ALA A 95 -3.94 -19.80 -17.30
N TYR A 96 -4.00 -20.11 -16.01
CA TYR A 96 -3.45 -19.27 -14.96
C TYR A 96 -1.93 -19.43 -14.93
N VAL A 97 -1.21 -18.33 -15.14
CA VAL A 97 0.27 -18.31 -15.16
C VAL A 97 0.77 -17.34 -14.10
N PRO A 98 1.29 -17.83 -12.95
CA PRO A 98 1.73 -16.98 -11.85
C PRO A 98 2.70 -15.87 -12.28
N ALA A 99 3.64 -16.16 -13.18
CA ALA A 99 4.61 -15.18 -13.68
C ALA A 99 3.92 -14.00 -14.41
N LEU A 100 2.88 -14.25 -15.19
CA LEU A 100 2.11 -13.18 -15.86
C LEU A 100 1.28 -12.36 -14.89
N GLU A 101 0.70 -13.02 -13.89
CA GLU A 101 -0.08 -12.34 -12.84
C GLU A 101 0.84 -11.49 -11.95
N ALA A 102 2.05 -11.95 -11.66
CA ALA A 102 3.07 -11.18 -10.94
C ALA A 102 3.52 -9.94 -11.73
N LEU A 103 3.72 -10.07 -13.05
CA LEU A 103 3.99 -8.92 -13.92
C LEU A 103 2.81 -7.94 -13.92
N THR A 104 1.59 -8.46 -13.99
CA THR A 104 0.37 -7.63 -13.94
C THR A 104 0.27 -6.88 -12.60
N ALA A 105 0.54 -7.58 -11.49
CA ALA A 105 0.54 -7.01 -10.14
C ALA A 105 1.60 -5.92 -9.98
N ALA A 106 2.83 -6.15 -10.43
CA ALA A 106 3.92 -5.18 -10.41
C ALA A 106 3.62 -3.91 -11.22
N ASN A 107 2.76 -4.03 -12.23
CA ASN A 107 2.28 -2.94 -13.10
C ASN A 107 0.94 -2.34 -12.68
N THR A 108 0.31 -2.83 -11.60
CA THR A 108 -0.99 -2.35 -11.13
C THR A 108 -0.81 -1.36 -9.98
N MET A 109 -1.20 -0.11 -10.22
CA MET A 109 -1.15 0.93 -9.20
C MET A 109 -2.55 1.23 -8.65
N TYR A 110 -2.67 1.17 -7.33
CA TYR A 110 -3.84 1.65 -6.60
C TYR A 110 -3.64 3.10 -6.17
N GLY A 111 -4.69 3.90 -6.38
CA GLY A 111 -4.73 5.28 -5.90
C GLY A 111 -4.82 5.33 -4.40
N GLY A 112 -3.95 6.12 -3.76
CA GLY A 112 -3.91 6.19 -2.31
C GLY A 112 -5.24 6.63 -1.69
N THR A 113 -5.89 7.65 -2.26
CA THR A 113 -7.17 8.16 -1.75
C THR A 113 -8.37 7.31 -2.15
N SER A 114 -8.36 6.75 -3.37
CA SER A 114 -9.54 6.08 -3.93
C SER A 114 -9.56 4.57 -3.67
N HIS A 115 -8.40 3.97 -3.40
CA HIS A 115 -8.16 2.53 -3.38
C HIS A 115 -8.65 1.81 -4.66
N LYS A 116 -8.82 2.55 -5.76
CA LYS A 116 -9.13 2.02 -7.08
C LYS A 116 -7.86 1.88 -7.89
N VAL A 117 -7.84 0.93 -8.82
CA VAL A 117 -6.77 0.84 -9.81
C VAL A 117 -6.78 2.12 -10.65
N LEU A 118 -5.66 2.86 -10.67
CA LEU A 118 -5.52 4.12 -11.40
C LEU A 118 -4.86 3.93 -12.76
N LYS A 119 -3.86 3.05 -12.85
CA LYS A 119 -3.13 2.74 -14.09
C LYS A 119 -2.68 1.29 -14.11
N HIS A 120 -2.67 0.73 -15.31
CA HIS A 120 -1.85 -0.44 -15.66
C HIS A 120 -0.65 0.08 -16.47
N GLY A 121 0.55 0.01 -15.92
CA GLY A 121 1.79 0.40 -16.62
C GLY A 121 2.83 1.12 -15.77
N LEU A 122 4.10 0.99 -16.19
CA LEU A 122 5.31 1.57 -15.60
C LEU A 122 5.38 3.10 -15.79
N ALA A 123 4.41 3.85 -15.25
CA ALA A 123 4.60 5.31 -15.17
C ALA A 123 5.78 5.61 -14.22
N ASP A 124 6.44 6.76 -14.42
CA ASP A 124 7.65 7.27 -13.74
C ASP A 124 7.56 7.41 -12.20
N ASP A 125 6.61 6.74 -11.56
CA ASP A 125 6.48 6.66 -10.12
C ASP A 125 7.68 5.91 -9.53
N LYS A 126 8.37 6.61 -8.62
CA LYS A 126 9.39 6.02 -7.77
C LYS A 126 8.67 5.16 -6.73
N TRP A 127 9.14 3.93 -6.55
CA TRP A 127 8.58 2.99 -5.57
C TRP A 127 9.53 2.82 -4.39
N SER A 128 8.98 2.55 -3.21
CA SER A 128 9.75 2.24 -2.01
C SER A 128 10.60 1.01 -2.25
N SER A 129 11.83 0.97 -1.73
CA SER A 129 12.72 -0.20 -1.78
C SER A 129 12.25 -1.32 -0.86
N VAL A 130 11.46 -1.00 0.16
CA VAL A 130 10.90 -1.96 1.13
C VAL A 130 9.42 -2.17 0.90
N THR A 131 8.91 -3.23 1.52
CA THR A 131 7.49 -3.57 1.50
C THR A 131 6.99 -3.87 2.91
N ASP A 132 5.69 -3.70 3.09
CA ASP A 132 4.97 -4.06 4.31
C ASP A 132 4.06 -5.27 4.05
N ASN A 133 3.97 -6.18 5.00
CA ASN A 133 3.18 -7.41 4.90
C ASN A 133 1.89 -7.36 5.76
N GLU A 134 1.21 -8.49 5.91
CA GLU A 134 -0.01 -8.57 6.72
C GLU A 134 0.22 -8.20 8.21
N GLU A 135 1.35 -8.60 8.79
CA GLU A 135 1.69 -8.31 10.18
C GLU A 135 1.90 -6.81 10.41
N ASP A 136 2.62 -6.15 9.50
CA ASP A 136 2.86 -4.70 9.54
C ASP A 136 1.54 -3.91 9.52
N ILE A 137 0.62 -4.28 8.62
CA ILE A 137 -0.70 -3.63 8.52
C ILE A 137 -1.53 -3.87 9.78
N ARG A 138 -1.53 -5.10 10.32
CA ARG A 138 -2.25 -5.43 11.55
C ARG A 138 -1.70 -4.67 12.76
N ALA A 139 -0.38 -4.53 12.86
CA ALA A 139 0.24 -3.76 13.92
C ALA A 139 -0.20 -2.29 13.88
N ILE A 140 -0.30 -1.70 12.67
CA ILE A 140 -0.80 -0.32 12.50
C ILE A 140 -2.28 -0.22 12.89
N LEU A 141 -3.12 -1.17 12.47
CA LEU A 141 -4.55 -1.18 12.83
C LEU A 141 -4.76 -1.31 14.34
N GLN A 142 -3.92 -2.09 15.02
CA GLN A 142 -3.95 -2.24 16.48
C GLN A 142 -3.69 -0.92 17.19
N ILE A 143 -2.78 -0.08 16.69
CA ILE A 143 -2.53 1.26 17.24
C ILE A 143 -3.82 2.10 17.28
N PHE A 144 -4.63 2.07 16.22
CA PHE A 144 -5.90 2.82 16.19
C PHE A 144 -6.94 2.24 17.18
N VAL A 145 -6.98 0.92 17.35
CA VAL A 145 -7.82 0.27 18.36
C VAL A 145 -7.44 0.75 19.76
N ASP A 146 -6.15 0.74 20.07
CA ASP A 146 -5.62 1.12 21.38
C ASP A 146 -5.83 2.61 21.67
N GLN A 147 -5.67 3.47 20.67
CA GLN A 147 -5.95 4.91 20.76
C GLN A 147 -7.43 5.17 21.11
N ARG A 148 -8.37 4.49 20.45
CA ARG A 148 -9.81 4.60 20.79
C ARG A 148 -10.11 4.10 22.18
N ALA A 149 -9.50 2.98 22.59
CA ALA A 149 -9.66 2.44 23.93
C ALA A 149 -9.08 3.37 25.01
N ALA A 150 -8.00 4.08 24.72
CA ALA A 150 -7.44 5.10 25.60
C ALA A 150 -8.35 6.34 25.69
N GLN A 151 -8.94 6.78 24.59
CA GLN A 151 -9.87 7.93 24.58
C GLN A 151 -11.12 7.64 25.42
N ARG A 152 -11.75 6.47 25.23
CA ARG A 152 -12.94 6.04 26.00
C ARG A 152 -12.71 5.89 27.50
N ARG A 153 -11.46 5.77 27.95
CA ARG A 153 -11.11 5.71 29.38
C ARG A 153 -10.92 7.09 30.00
N LYS A 154 -10.78 8.13 29.17
CA LYS A 154 -10.62 9.52 29.60
C LYS A 154 -11.95 10.28 29.57
N ASP A 155 -12.88 9.84 28.73
CA ASP A 155 -14.27 10.30 28.67
C ASP A 155 -15.12 9.62 29.77
#